data_AF-A0A2N1ULQ1-F1
#
_entry.id   AF-A0A2N1ULQ1-F1
#
_cell.length_a   1.000
_cell.length_b   1.000
_cell.length_c   1.000
_cell.angle_alpha   90.00
_cell.angle_beta   90.00
_cell.angle_gamma   90.00
#
_symmetry.space_group_name_H-M   'P 1'
#
loop_
_entity.id
_entity.type
_entity.pdbx_description
1 polymer ?
#
loop_
_entity_poly.entity_id
_entity_poly.type
_entity_poly.pdbx_seq_one_letter_code
_entity_poly.pdbx_strand_id
1 'polypeptide(L)'
;MDMYEKGCSKKSHRACAALGRMYEAGQGVDKDMKAALQFYEKSCKLDSEIACNNIGVLYFNEKKYEKAKSWFEKACNLKNGVGCYNTGFLYANGMGVKQDISAMLRLYNRGCELNSIEACAALGELHEKGGNKNEDFRISVFKDTEYAVCCSLYGCISYWP
;
A
#
# COMPACT_ATOMS: atom_id res chain seq x y z
N MET A 1 19.44 -14.17 -10.93
CA MET A 1 19.44 -13.42 -9.65
C MET A 1 20.61 -12.44 -9.55
N ASP A 2 21.80 -12.84 -9.96
CA ASP A 2 23.06 -12.09 -9.83
C ASP A 2 23.01 -10.64 -10.32
N MET A 3 22.26 -10.35 -11.40
CA MET A 3 22.11 -8.97 -11.89
C MET A 3 21.36 -8.07 -10.90
N TYR A 4 20.33 -8.59 -10.23
CA TYR A 4 19.56 -7.82 -9.24
C TYR A 4 20.35 -7.64 -7.94
N GLU A 5 21.12 -8.65 -7.50
CA GLU A 5 22.02 -8.52 -6.35
C GLU A 5 23.11 -7.48 -6.59
N LYS A 6 23.75 -7.53 -7.76
CA LYS A 6 24.73 -6.52 -8.19
C LYS A 6 24.08 -5.14 -8.30
N GLY A 7 22.86 -5.06 -8.84
CA GLY A 7 22.10 -3.81 -8.93
C GLY A 7 21.77 -3.22 -7.56
N CYS A 8 21.31 -4.05 -6.62
CA CYS A 8 21.00 -3.62 -5.26
C CYS A 8 22.27 -3.17 -4.51
N SER A 9 23.38 -3.89 -4.71
CA SER A 9 24.69 -3.51 -4.18
C SER A 9 25.20 -2.17 -4.73
N LYS A 10 24.86 -1.85 -5.98
CA LYS A 10 25.10 -0.55 -6.62
C LYS A 10 24.09 0.55 -6.23
N LYS A 11 23.35 0.37 -5.13
CA LYS A 11 22.34 1.31 -4.62
C LYS A 11 21.20 1.59 -5.60
N SER A 12 20.87 0.64 -6.48
CA SER A 12 19.65 0.73 -7.29
C SER A 12 18.44 0.33 -6.45
N HIS A 13 17.61 1.30 -6.10
CA HIS A 13 16.40 1.07 -5.32
C HIS A 13 15.44 0.10 -6.03
N ARG A 14 15.34 0.18 -7.37
CA ARG A 14 14.53 -0.74 -8.20
C ARG A 14 15.02 -2.18 -8.14
N ALA A 15 16.35 -2.39 -8.18
CA ALA A 15 16.91 -3.73 -8.08
C ALA A 15 16.69 -4.34 -6.70
N CYS A 16 16.85 -3.56 -5.63
CA CYS A 16 16.54 -4.03 -4.27
C CYS A 16 15.04 -4.36 -4.11
N ALA A 17 14.14 -3.53 -4.66
CA ALA A 17 12.69 -3.81 -4.62
C ALA A 17 12.33 -5.07 -5.41
N ALA A 18 12.98 -5.30 -6.56
CA ALA A 18 12.79 -6.50 -7.36
C ALA A 18 13.23 -7.77 -6.60
N LEU A 19 14.38 -7.74 -5.91
CA LEU A 19 14.78 -8.85 -5.02
C LEU A 19 13.76 -9.09 -3.91
N GLY A 20 13.27 -8.02 -3.28
CA GLY A 20 12.21 -8.13 -2.27
C GLY A 20 10.99 -8.89 -2.80
N ARG A 21 10.51 -8.51 -3.99
CA ARG A 21 9.39 -9.21 -4.66
C ARG A 21 9.71 -10.66 -5.01
N MET A 22 10.93 -10.95 -5.46
CA MET A 22 11.33 -12.31 -5.80
C MET A 22 11.27 -13.23 -4.57
N TYR A 23 11.80 -12.79 -3.43
CA TYR A 23 11.71 -13.54 -2.16
C TYR A 23 10.29 -13.62 -1.62
N GLU A 24 9.46 -12.59 -1.80
CA GLU A 24 8.05 -12.62 -1.40
C GLU A 24 7.24 -13.63 -2.23
N ALA A 25 7.48 -13.68 -3.55
CA ALA A 25 6.75 -14.52 -4.49
C ALA A 25 7.36 -15.93 -4.68
N GLY A 26 8.60 -16.16 -4.21
CA GLY A 26 9.34 -17.39 -4.49
C GLY A 26 9.76 -17.52 -5.96
N GLN A 27 10.00 -16.40 -6.65
CA GLN A 27 10.35 -16.41 -8.08
C GLN A 27 11.86 -16.58 -8.26
N GLY A 28 12.28 -17.80 -8.63
CA GLY A 28 13.69 -18.14 -8.80
C GLY A 28 14.49 -18.25 -7.50
N VAL A 29 13.83 -18.09 -6.34
CA VAL A 29 14.31 -18.31 -4.98
C VAL A 29 13.23 -19.01 -4.18
N ASP A 30 13.61 -19.70 -3.11
CA ASP A 30 12.64 -20.11 -2.11
C ASP A 30 11.98 -18.89 -1.48
N LYS A 31 10.68 -19.01 -1.23
CA LYS A 31 9.89 -17.95 -0.60
C LYS A 31 10.41 -17.68 0.82
N ASP A 32 10.86 -16.45 1.06
CA ASP A 32 11.35 -16.01 2.37
C ASP A 32 10.91 -14.56 2.65
N MET A 33 9.93 -14.43 3.54
CA MET A 33 9.39 -13.12 3.95
C MET A 33 10.39 -12.26 4.71
N LYS A 34 11.32 -12.86 5.47
CA LYS A 34 12.34 -12.11 6.20
C LYS A 34 13.37 -11.56 5.22
N ALA A 35 13.79 -12.35 4.24
CA ALA A 35 14.67 -11.88 3.17
C ALA A 35 13.99 -10.78 2.35
N ALA A 36 12.72 -10.97 1.97
CA ALA A 36 11.93 -9.97 1.25
C ALA A 36 11.90 -8.62 2.00
N LEU A 37 11.59 -8.66 3.30
CA LEU A 37 11.58 -7.49 4.17
C LEU A 37 12.94 -6.78 4.20
N GLN A 38 14.05 -7.51 4.32
CA GLN A 38 15.39 -6.91 4.33
C GLN A 38 15.72 -6.17 3.02
N PHE A 39 15.35 -6.74 1.87
CA PHE A 39 15.58 -6.10 0.58
C PHE A 39 14.66 -4.91 0.35
N TYR A 40 13.41 -4.98 0.79
CA TYR A 40 12.52 -3.82 0.78
C TYR A 40 13.02 -2.71 1.70
N GLU A 41 13.52 -3.01 2.90
CA GLU A 41 14.11 -2.02 3.80
C GLU A 41 15.31 -1.32 3.15
N LYS A 42 16.20 -2.08 2.48
CA LYS A 42 17.31 -1.50 1.71
C LYS A 42 16.80 -0.58 0.59
N SER A 43 15.78 -1.00 -0.15
CA SER A 43 15.18 -0.20 -1.21
C SER A 43 14.52 1.07 -0.67
N CYS A 44 13.77 0.97 0.43
CA CYS A 44 13.11 2.09 1.08
C CYS A 44 14.10 3.09 1.74
N LYS A 45 15.30 2.63 2.13
CA LYS A 45 16.42 3.51 2.54
C LYS A 45 17.03 4.28 1.37
N LEU A 46 16.76 3.86 0.14
CA LEU A 46 17.14 4.54 -1.09
C LEU A 46 15.95 5.31 -1.69
N ASP A 47 15.03 5.75 -0.83
CA ASP A 47 13.84 6.55 -1.15
C ASP A 47 12.86 5.89 -2.13
N SER A 48 12.86 4.55 -2.22
CA SER A 48 11.84 3.80 -2.95
C SER A 48 10.51 3.82 -2.20
N GLU A 49 9.61 4.66 -2.67
CA GLU A 49 8.27 4.85 -2.14
C GLU A 49 7.44 3.56 -2.24
N ILE A 50 7.60 2.80 -3.32
CA ILE A 50 6.95 1.49 -3.53
C ILE A 50 7.45 0.47 -2.51
N ALA A 51 8.75 0.42 -2.26
CA ALA A 51 9.28 -0.54 -1.29
C ALA A 51 8.84 -0.22 0.13
N CYS A 52 8.82 1.07 0.52
CA CYS A 52 8.27 1.48 1.82
C CYS A 52 6.81 1.05 1.98
N ASN A 53 5.99 1.20 0.93
CA ASN A 53 4.61 0.73 0.94
C ASN A 53 4.53 -0.79 1.11
N ASN A 54 5.33 -1.56 0.38
CA ASN A 54 5.32 -3.03 0.48
C ASN A 54 5.72 -3.53 1.88
N ILE A 55 6.66 -2.85 2.56
CA ILE A 55 6.97 -3.15 3.97
C ILE A 55 5.73 -2.95 4.84
N GLY A 56 5.00 -1.84 4.62
CA GLY A 56 3.73 -1.57 5.29
C GLY A 56 2.71 -2.69 5.08
N VAL A 57 2.56 -3.17 3.84
CA VAL A 57 1.66 -4.30 3.51
C VAL A 57 2.06 -5.59 4.23
N LEU A 58 3.35 -5.92 4.28
CA LEU A 58 3.83 -7.10 5.01
C LEU A 58 3.45 -7.03 6.50
N TYR A 59 3.68 -5.89 7.15
CA TYR A 59 3.28 -5.71 8.55
C TYR A 59 1.77 -5.68 8.75
N PHE A 60 1.02 -5.14 7.78
CA PHE A 60 -0.44 -5.14 7.80
C PHE A 60 -0.99 -6.58 7.78
N ASN A 61 -0.47 -7.43 6.91
CA ASN A 61 -0.84 -8.85 6.81
C ASN A 61 -0.49 -9.62 8.09
N GLU A 62 0.59 -9.25 8.77
CA GLU A 62 0.95 -9.76 10.09
C GLU A 62 0.14 -9.15 11.25
N LYS A 63 -0.85 -8.29 10.95
CA LYS A 63 -1.68 -7.55 11.93
C LYS A 63 -0.88 -6.65 12.88
N LYS A 64 0.34 -6.25 12.47
CA LYS A 64 1.22 -5.32 13.20
C LYS A 64 0.93 -3.89 12.72
N TYR A 65 -0.29 -3.43 12.95
CA TYR A 65 -0.82 -2.20 12.35
C TYR A 65 -0.03 -0.93 12.69
N GLU A 66 0.49 -0.80 13.92
CA GLU A 66 1.34 0.35 14.29
C GLU A 66 2.61 0.44 13.45
N LYS A 67 3.25 -0.71 13.17
CA LYS A 67 4.41 -0.76 12.29
C LYS A 67 4.00 -0.47 10.85
N ALA A 68 2.90 -1.08 10.39
CA ALA A 68 2.36 -0.84 9.05
C ALA A 68 2.12 0.65 8.80
N LYS A 69 1.50 1.35 9.76
CA LYS A 69 1.28 2.79 9.72
C LYS A 69 2.56 3.57 9.48
N SER A 70 3.59 3.35 10.30
CA SER A 70 4.85 4.10 10.16
C SER A 70 5.48 3.94 8.77
N TRP A 71 5.37 2.75 8.17
CA TRP A 71 5.88 2.50 6.82
C TRP A 71 5.00 3.10 5.72
N PHE A 72 3.67 3.04 5.86
CA PHE A 72 2.74 3.70 4.95
C PHE A 72 2.87 5.22 4.99
N GLU A 73 3.01 5.82 6.18
CA GLU A 73 3.27 7.25 6.36
C GLU A 73 4.58 7.66 5.68
N LYS A 74 5.64 6.85 5.84
CA LYS A 74 6.90 7.07 5.15
C LYS A 74 6.73 7.01 3.63
N ALA A 75 6.00 6.01 3.11
CA ALA A 75 5.70 5.90 1.67
C ALA A 75 4.91 7.12 1.15
N CYS A 76 3.90 7.56 1.90
CA CYS A 76 3.11 8.76 1.60
C CYS A 76 3.98 10.04 1.57
N ASN A 77 4.94 10.15 2.50
CA ASN A 77 5.90 11.24 2.54
C ASN A 77 6.87 11.22 1.34
N LEU A 78 7.19 10.03 0.83
CA LEU A 78 7.91 9.83 -0.43
C LEU A 78 7.01 9.94 -1.68
N LYS A 79 5.82 10.56 -1.55
CA LYS A 79 4.86 10.81 -2.64
C LYS A 79 4.20 9.55 -3.23
N ASN A 80 4.16 8.45 -2.49
CA ASN A 80 3.36 7.28 -2.88
C ASN A 80 1.88 7.50 -2.51
N GLY A 81 1.02 7.70 -3.51
CA GLY A 81 -0.42 7.89 -3.28
C GLY A 81 -1.08 6.70 -2.59
N VAL A 82 -0.69 5.47 -2.95
CA VAL A 82 -1.20 4.23 -2.33
C VAL A 82 -0.83 4.15 -0.85
N GLY A 83 0.38 4.58 -0.47
CA GLY A 83 0.82 4.68 0.92
C GLY A 83 -0.01 5.69 1.72
N CYS A 84 -0.41 6.81 1.10
CA CYS A 84 -1.33 7.76 1.73
C CYS A 84 -2.71 7.12 1.95
N TYR A 85 -3.25 6.43 0.94
CA TYR A 85 -4.49 5.67 1.06
C TYR A 85 -4.42 4.61 2.17
N ASN A 86 -3.38 3.79 2.20
CA ASN A 86 -3.21 2.76 3.21
C ASN A 86 -3.12 3.33 4.62
N THR A 87 -2.44 4.48 4.80
CA THR A 87 -2.44 5.20 6.08
C THR A 87 -3.85 5.68 6.44
N GLY A 88 -4.57 6.29 5.50
CA GLY A 88 -5.94 6.76 5.70
C GLY A 88 -6.90 5.62 6.06
N PHE A 89 -6.71 4.44 5.46
CA PHE A 89 -7.48 3.23 5.77
C PHE A 89 -7.32 2.79 7.23
N LEU A 90 -6.10 2.88 7.78
CA LEU A 90 -5.85 2.58 9.20
C LEU A 90 -6.60 3.55 10.11
N TYR A 91 -6.60 4.85 9.79
CA TYR A 91 -7.36 5.86 10.55
C TYR A 91 -8.88 5.71 10.39
N ALA A 92 -9.37 5.32 9.21
CA ALA A 92 -10.80 5.07 9.00
C ALA A 92 -11.31 3.90 9.85
N ASN A 93 -10.48 2.87 10.05
CA ASN A 93 -10.87 1.65 10.73
C ASN A 93 -10.37 1.55 12.18
N GLY A 94 -9.59 2.52 12.65
CA GLY A 94 -8.97 2.47 13.98
C GLY A 94 -7.99 1.30 14.16
N MET A 95 -7.30 0.89 13.09
CA MET A 95 -6.38 -0.25 13.12
C MET A 95 -4.99 0.20 13.54
N GLY A 96 -4.61 -0.11 14.79
CA GLY A 96 -3.33 0.36 15.35
C GLY A 96 -3.22 1.88 15.38
N VAL A 97 -4.36 2.58 15.43
CA VAL A 97 -4.50 4.01 15.70
C VAL A 97 -5.89 4.24 16.25
N LYS A 98 -6.09 5.34 16.98
CA LYS A 98 -7.44 5.81 17.25
C LYS A 98 -8.10 6.20 15.93
N GLN A 99 -9.36 5.79 15.75
CA GLN A 99 -10.13 6.17 14.57
C GLN A 99 -10.18 7.70 14.44
N ASP A 100 -9.87 8.21 13.25
CA ASP A 100 -9.90 9.64 12.94
C ASP A 100 -10.29 9.85 11.47
N ILE A 101 -11.57 10.17 11.26
CA ILE A 101 -12.14 10.42 9.93
C ILE A 101 -11.52 11.66 9.28
N SER A 102 -11.15 12.68 10.07
CA SER A 102 -10.53 13.89 9.52
C SER A 102 -9.11 13.60 9.04
N ALA A 103 -8.35 12.80 9.77
CA ALA A 103 -7.04 12.33 9.31
C ALA A 103 -7.15 11.47 8.05
N MET A 104 -8.11 10.54 8.01
CA MET A 104 -8.39 9.74 6.81
C MET A 104 -8.69 10.63 5.59
N LEU A 105 -9.61 11.60 5.71
CA LEU A 105 -9.98 12.48 4.59
C LEU A 105 -8.79 13.29 4.08
N ARG A 106 -7.94 13.81 4.97
CA ARG A 106 -6.70 14.52 4.57
C ARG A 106 -5.76 13.60 3.79
N LEU A 107 -5.59 12.37 4.27
CA LEU A 107 -4.70 11.38 3.64
C LEU A 107 -5.24 10.89 2.30
N TYR A 108 -6.55 10.69 2.17
CA TYR A 108 -7.18 10.32 0.90
C TYR A 108 -7.10 11.44 -0.12
N ASN A 109 -7.36 12.70 0.28
CA ASN A 109 -7.20 13.84 -0.63
C ASN A 109 -5.76 13.91 -1.15
N ARG A 110 -4.79 13.83 -0.25
CA ARG A 110 -3.37 13.78 -0.63
C ARG A 110 -3.04 12.57 -1.50
N GLY A 111 -3.59 11.39 -1.22
CA GLY A 111 -3.41 10.20 -2.05
C GLY A 111 -3.95 10.40 -3.46
N CYS A 112 -5.10 11.06 -3.59
CA CYS A 112 -5.74 11.37 -4.87
C CYS A 112 -4.94 12.41 -5.66
N GLU A 113 -4.43 13.47 -5.00
CA GLU A 113 -3.49 14.44 -5.60
C GLU A 113 -2.20 13.77 -6.11
N LEU A 114 -1.82 12.65 -5.49
CA LEU A 114 -0.69 11.81 -5.89
C LEU A 114 -1.08 10.70 -6.89
N ASN A 115 -2.25 10.80 -7.53
CA ASN A 115 -2.79 9.88 -8.54
C ASN A 115 -3.06 8.45 -8.04
N SER A 116 -3.35 8.25 -6.75
CA SER A 116 -3.91 6.96 -6.30
C SER A 116 -5.37 6.85 -6.68
N ILE A 117 -5.66 5.86 -7.53
CA ILE A 117 -7.01 5.52 -7.96
C ILE A 117 -7.86 5.11 -6.75
N GLU A 118 -7.28 4.34 -5.83
CA GLU A 118 -7.94 3.86 -4.61
C GLU A 118 -8.35 5.04 -3.71
N ALA A 119 -7.46 6.02 -3.54
CA ALA A 119 -7.74 7.22 -2.76
C ALA A 119 -8.84 8.08 -3.40
N CYS A 120 -8.75 8.33 -4.71
CA CYS A 120 -9.76 9.11 -5.43
C CYS A 120 -11.13 8.40 -5.44
N ALA A 121 -11.15 7.09 -5.68
CA ALA A 121 -12.37 6.29 -5.67
C ALA A 121 -13.03 6.26 -4.30
N ALA A 122 -12.24 6.09 -3.23
CA ALA A 122 -12.75 6.14 -1.88
C ALA A 122 -13.37 7.50 -1.56
N LEU A 123 -12.75 8.62 -1.98
CA LEU A 123 -13.36 9.95 -1.82
C LEU A 123 -14.67 10.09 -2.60
N GLY A 124 -14.72 9.60 -3.85
CA GLY A 124 -15.94 9.59 -4.66
C GLY A 124 -17.09 8.88 -3.95
N GLU A 125 -16.84 7.67 -3.44
CA GLU A 125 -17.81 6.89 -2.68
C GLU A 125 -18.26 7.63 -1.41
N LEU A 126 -17.35 8.32 -0.72
CA LEU A 126 -17.69 9.13 0.45
C LEU A 126 -18.59 10.33 0.12
N HIS A 127 -18.37 10.98 -1.04
CA HIS A 127 -19.21 12.09 -1.49
C HIS A 127 -20.62 11.62 -1.89
N GLU A 128 -20.72 10.46 -2.53
CA GLU A 128 -22.01 9.85 -2.89
C GLU A 128 -22.80 9.42 -1.65
N LYS A 129 -22.14 8.79 -0.67
CA LYS A 129 -22.77 8.36 0.59
C LYS A 129 -23.07 9.52 1.54
N GLY A 130 -22.23 10.56 1.56
CA GLY A 130 -22.43 11.76 2.38
C GLY A 130 -23.66 12.60 2.00
N GLY A 131 -24.28 12.32 0.83
CA GLY A 131 -25.61 12.80 0.48
C GLY A 131 -26.73 12.20 1.36
N ASN A 132 -26.49 11.05 2.00
CA ASN A 132 -27.38 10.38 2.96
C ASN A 132 -26.88 10.61 4.39
N LYS A 133 -27.40 11.66 5.04
CA LYS A 133 -26.87 12.28 6.28
C LYS A 133 -26.93 11.46 7.59
N ASN A 134 -27.00 10.12 7.60
CA ASN A 134 -27.30 9.38 8.85
C ASN A 134 -26.57 8.03 9.05
N GLU A 135 -25.32 7.85 8.61
CA GLU A 135 -24.59 6.60 8.90
C GLU A 135 -23.20 6.81 9.52
N ASP A 136 -22.91 5.96 10.52
CA ASP A 136 -21.58 5.79 11.11
C ASP A 136 -20.56 5.54 9.99
N PHE A 137 -19.58 6.44 9.88
CA PHE A 137 -18.51 6.42 8.88
C PHE A 137 -17.55 5.23 9.13
N ARG A 138 -18.02 4.01 8.86
CA ARG A 138 -17.20 2.81 8.75
C ARG A 138 -17.09 2.51 7.28
N ILE A 139 -15.92 2.80 6.70
CA ILE A 139 -15.62 2.39 5.33
C ILE A 139 -15.56 0.86 5.34
N SER A 140 -16.67 0.22 5.01
CA SER A 140 -16.74 -1.23 4.76
C SER A 140 -16.20 -1.51 3.37
N VAL A 141 -14.91 -1.27 3.16
CA VAL A 141 -14.21 -1.80 1.99
C VAL A 141 -13.66 -3.16 2.42
N PHE A 142 -14.04 -4.18 1.64
CA PHE A 142 -13.77 -5.62 1.81
C PHE A 142 -14.71 -6.38 2.76
N LYS A 143 -15.93 -6.69 2.29
CA LYS A 143 -16.57 -7.96 2.67
C LYS A 143 -16.56 -9.01 1.57
N ASP A 144 -16.42 -8.62 0.32
CA ASP A 144 -16.37 -9.58 -0.78
C ASP A 144 -15.11 -9.44 -1.61
N THR A 145 -14.61 -10.60 -2.01
CA THR A 145 -13.63 -10.90 -3.05
C THR A 145 -12.19 -11.14 -2.62
N GLU A 146 -11.81 -12.40 -2.78
CA GLU A 146 -10.46 -12.95 -2.92
C GLU A 146 -9.64 -12.32 -4.08
N TYR A 147 -9.89 -11.08 -4.51
CA TYR A 147 -9.40 -10.55 -5.80
C TYR A 147 -8.68 -9.20 -5.78
N ALA A 148 -8.46 -8.55 -4.63
CA ALA A 148 -7.78 -7.25 -4.60
C ALA A 148 -6.24 -7.32 -4.44
N VAL A 149 -5.59 -8.31 -5.05
CA VAL A 149 -4.14 -8.36 -5.23
C VAL A 149 -3.77 -8.73 -6.68
N CYS A 150 -4.38 -8.07 -7.67
CA CYS A 150 -3.86 -8.11 -9.04
C CYS A 150 -4.48 -7.01 -9.90
N CYS A 151 -3.92 -5.80 -9.84
CA CYS A 151 -4.13 -4.86 -10.94
C CYS A 151 -2.87 -4.02 -11.15
N SER A 152 -1.77 -4.70 -11.48
CA SER A 152 -0.52 -4.02 -11.82
C SER A 152 -0.02 -4.25 -13.24
N LEU A 153 -0.66 -5.03 -14.12
CA LEU A 153 -0.01 -5.33 -15.41
C LEU A 153 -0.85 -5.42 -16.69
N TYR A 154 -2.18 -5.59 -16.69
CA TYR A 154 -2.94 -5.55 -17.96
C TYR A 154 -4.31 -4.91 -17.75
N GLY A 155 -4.58 -3.86 -18.53
CA GLY A 155 -5.74 -2.98 -18.38
C GLY A 155 -7.07 -3.71 -18.33
N CYS A 156 -7.97 -3.18 -17.50
CA CYS A 156 -9.35 -3.64 -17.38
C CYS A 156 -10.09 -3.51 -18.71
N ILE A 157 -10.20 -4.61 -19.45
CA ILE A 157 -11.23 -4.77 -20.48
C ILE A 157 -12.48 -5.21 -19.75
N SER A 158 -13.44 -4.30 -19.73
CA SER A 158 -14.83 -4.48 -19.31
C SER A 158 -15.47 -5.71 -19.95
N TYR A 159 -16.09 -6.59 -19.17
CA TYR A 159 -17.29 -7.31 -19.59
C TYR A 159 -18.07 -7.75 -18.33
N TRP A 160 -19.26 -7.16 -18.17
CA TRP A 160 -20.34 -7.74 -17.35
C TRP A 160 -21.27 -8.52 -18.29
N PRO A 161 -21.81 -9.68 -17.90
CA PRO A 161 -23.02 -10.22 -18.53
C PRO A 161 -24.27 -9.41 -18.16
#